data_AF-M4VXJ4-F1
#
_entry.id   AF-M4VXJ4-F1
#
_cell.length_a   1.000
_cell.length_b   1.000
_cell.length_c   1.000
_cell.angle_alpha   90.00
_cell.angle_beta   90.00
_cell.angle_gamma   90.00
#
_symmetry.space_group_name_H-M   'P 1'
#
loop_
_entity.id
_entity.type
_entity.pdbx_description
1 polymer ?
#
loop_
_entity_poly.entity_id
_entity_poly.type
_entity_poly.pdbx_seq_one_letter_code
_entity_poly.pdbx_strand_id
1 'polypeptide(L)'
;MRVFGFGVMVFAALMLAAPMAQAAGKNCYTQAEAEAEQAIRIHSELMVIGLNCQHMTPAGQKNLYQAYREFTDKNVGLFAAYESTLLGYFQRTGSRDAEAEINSLRTAFANKISLDAAKMRPDLFCNHYMPRIQKASVMGRNDIQKWAATFFPSHPVSHPICGQ
;
A
#
# COMPACT_ATOMS: atom_id res chain seq x y z
N MET A 1 -66.61 20.68 46.61
CA MET A 1 -65.64 20.49 45.50
C MET A 1 -64.25 20.40 46.11
N ARG A 2 -63.79 19.17 46.36
CA ARG A 2 -62.76 18.43 45.61
C ARG A 2 -61.33 18.93 45.86
N VAL A 3 -60.69 18.19 46.77
CA VAL A 3 -59.26 18.14 47.10
C VAL A 3 -58.47 17.65 45.87
N PHE A 4 -57.36 18.33 45.54
CA PHE A 4 -56.27 17.83 44.70
C PHE A 4 -55.00 18.44 45.30
N GLY A 5 -54.04 17.72 45.90
CA GLY A 5 -53.48 16.42 45.53
C GLY A 5 -52.12 16.66 44.86
N PHE A 6 -51.12 17.15 45.63
CA PHE A 6 -49.75 17.35 45.16
C PHE A 6 -49.07 16.00 44.94
N GLY A 7 -49.08 15.51 43.70
CA GLY A 7 -48.33 14.33 43.27
C GLY A 7 -46.90 14.71 42.92
N VAL A 8 -45.95 14.30 43.77
CA VAL A 8 -44.51 14.34 43.48
C VAL A 8 -44.20 13.22 42.48
N MET A 9 -44.01 13.55 41.20
CA MET A 9 -43.50 12.62 40.20
C MET A 9 -41.97 12.54 40.32
N VAL A 10 -41.49 11.44 40.90
CA VAL A 10 -40.08 11.05 40.90
C VAL A 10 -39.73 10.54 39.51
N PHE A 11 -39.06 11.38 38.71
CA PHE A 11 -38.46 10.98 37.43
C PHE A 11 -37.19 10.17 37.71
N ALA A 12 -37.30 8.84 37.70
CA ALA A 12 -36.15 7.94 37.72
C ALA A 12 -35.42 8.03 36.37
N ALA A 13 -34.31 8.76 36.34
CA ALA A 13 -33.40 8.81 35.20
C ALA A 13 -32.70 7.45 35.05
N LEU A 14 -33.22 6.59 34.16
CA LEU A 14 -32.50 5.43 33.66
C LEU A 14 -31.26 5.93 32.90
N MET A 15 -30.10 5.87 33.56
CA MET A 15 -28.81 5.98 32.89
C MET A 15 -28.62 4.74 32.02
N LEU A 16 -28.95 4.88 30.73
CA LEU A 16 -28.49 3.99 29.67
C LEU A 16 -26.96 4.06 29.63
N ALA A 17 -26.31 3.14 30.34
CA ALA A 17 -24.90 2.85 30.16
C ALA A 17 -24.74 2.25 28.75
N ALA A 18 -24.56 3.12 27.76
CA ALA A 18 -24.08 2.71 26.45
C ALA A 18 -22.71 2.05 26.68
N PRO A 19 -22.47 0.80 26.24
CA PRO A 19 -21.12 0.30 26.16
C PRO A 19 -20.41 1.20 25.15
N MET A 20 -19.56 2.10 25.65
CA MET A 20 -18.48 2.64 24.86
C MET A 20 -17.67 1.43 24.43
N ALA A 21 -17.91 0.94 23.23
CA ALA A 21 -16.98 0.08 22.54
C ALA A 21 -15.68 0.89 22.47
N GLN A 22 -14.77 0.61 23.40
CA GLN A 22 -13.39 0.99 23.29
C GLN A 22 -12.90 0.28 22.04
N ALA A 23 -13.00 0.97 20.90
CA ALA A 23 -12.27 0.62 19.71
C ALA A 23 -10.79 0.78 20.09
N ALA A 24 -10.23 -0.25 20.71
CA ALA A 24 -8.81 -0.51 20.62
C ALA A 24 -8.53 -0.56 19.11
N GLY A 25 -8.02 0.55 18.58
CA GLY A 25 -7.91 0.79 17.15
C GLY A 25 -7.11 -0.33 16.51
N LYS A 26 -7.79 -1.23 15.80
CA LYS A 26 -7.10 -2.17 14.93
C LYS A 26 -6.47 -1.32 13.83
N ASN A 27 -5.15 -1.20 13.86
CA ASN A 27 -4.33 -0.59 12.79
C ASN A 27 -4.36 -1.50 11.55
N CYS A 28 -5.55 -1.72 10.97
CA CYS A 28 -5.79 -2.49 9.77
C CYS A 28 -5.92 -1.57 8.56
N TYR A 29 -5.61 -2.13 7.39
CA TYR A 29 -5.80 -1.47 6.11
C TYR A 29 -7.24 -1.57 5.63
N THR A 30 -7.75 -0.48 5.06
CA THR A 30 -8.83 -0.56 4.08
C THR A 30 -8.33 -1.26 2.81
N GLN A 31 -9.24 -1.72 1.96
CA GLN A 31 -8.86 -2.31 0.68
C GLN A 31 -7.98 -1.38 -0.18
N ALA A 32 -8.27 -0.07 -0.15
CA ALA A 32 -7.51 0.94 -0.89
C ALA A 32 -6.11 1.14 -0.31
N GLU A 33 -5.94 1.09 1.01
CA GLU A 33 -4.63 1.18 1.67
C GLU A 33 -3.77 -0.06 1.37
N ALA A 34 -4.39 -1.25 1.38
CA ALA A 34 -3.72 -2.49 0.99
C ALA A 34 -3.29 -2.47 -0.49
N GLU A 35 -4.15 -2.01 -1.39
CA GLU A 35 -3.82 -1.79 -2.80
C GLU A 35 -2.67 -0.77 -2.95
N ALA A 36 -2.70 0.33 -2.21
CA ALA A 36 -1.67 1.35 -2.25
C ALA A 36 -0.29 0.80 -1.84
N GLU A 37 -0.22 -0.03 -0.80
CA GLU A 37 1.03 -0.67 -0.40
C GLU A 37 1.58 -1.60 -1.50
N GLN A 38 0.70 -2.38 -2.15
CA GLN A 38 1.09 -3.20 -3.30
C GLN A 38 1.63 -2.35 -4.45
N ALA A 39 1.03 -1.20 -4.72
CA ALA A 39 1.54 -0.29 -5.74
C ALA A 39 2.93 0.26 -5.40
N ILE A 40 3.19 0.65 -4.13
CA ILE A 40 4.52 1.09 -3.68
C ILE A 40 5.54 -0.04 -3.80
N ARG A 41 5.17 -1.28 -3.46
CA ARG A 41 6.01 -2.46 -3.69
C ARG A 41 6.35 -2.63 -5.17
N ILE A 42 5.33 -2.67 -6.05
CA ILE A 42 5.52 -2.81 -7.50
C ILE A 42 6.52 -1.76 -8.01
N HIS A 43 6.30 -0.50 -7.65
CA HIS A 43 7.16 0.60 -8.09
C HIS A 43 8.61 0.44 -7.60
N SER A 44 8.78 0.08 -6.33
CA SER A 44 10.11 -0.12 -5.70
C SER A 44 10.85 -1.31 -6.30
N GLU A 45 10.17 -2.44 -6.53
CA GLU A 45 10.76 -3.63 -7.14
C GLU A 45 11.19 -3.34 -8.59
N LEU A 46 10.33 -2.71 -9.40
CA LEU A 46 10.64 -2.38 -10.79
C LEU A 46 11.84 -1.42 -10.91
N MET A 47 11.99 -0.49 -9.96
CA MET A 47 13.17 0.38 -9.90
C MET A 47 14.45 -0.42 -9.75
N VAL A 48 14.50 -1.33 -8.77
CA VAL A 48 15.69 -2.15 -8.48
C VAL A 48 16.01 -3.08 -9.64
N ILE A 49 15.00 -3.72 -10.23
CA ILE A 49 15.17 -4.58 -11.40
C ILE A 49 15.75 -3.77 -12.57
N GLY A 50 15.21 -2.57 -12.81
CA GLY A 50 15.64 -1.71 -13.91
C GLY A 50 17.09 -1.29 -13.76
N LEU A 51 17.48 -0.87 -12.56
CA LEU A 51 18.85 -0.49 -12.23
C LEU A 51 19.85 -1.64 -12.40
N ASN A 52 19.52 -2.83 -11.88
CA ASN A 52 20.43 -3.98 -11.93
C ASN A 52 20.52 -4.62 -13.32
N CYS A 53 19.46 -4.53 -14.12
CA CYS A 53 19.40 -5.20 -15.42
C CYS A 53 19.64 -4.29 -16.62
N GLN A 54 19.88 -2.99 -16.42
CA GLN A 54 20.04 -2.02 -17.51
C GLN A 54 21.07 -2.44 -18.58
N HIS A 55 22.17 -3.07 -18.19
CA HIS A 55 23.24 -3.52 -19.10
C HIS A 55 22.92 -4.85 -19.82
N MET A 56 21.85 -5.53 -19.40
CA MET A 56 21.37 -6.79 -19.98
C MET A 56 20.16 -6.59 -20.88
N THR A 57 19.85 -5.34 -21.25
CA THR A 57 18.77 -5.01 -22.17
C THR A 57 19.00 -5.71 -23.50
N PRO A 58 18.03 -6.49 -24.03
CA PRO A 58 18.16 -7.13 -25.33
C PRO A 58 18.37 -6.11 -26.46
N ALA A 59 19.15 -6.48 -27.47
CA ALA A 59 19.38 -5.64 -28.64
C ALA A 59 18.05 -5.24 -29.31
N GLY A 60 17.92 -3.96 -29.67
CA GLY A 60 16.70 -3.41 -30.26
C GLY A 60 15.59 -3.09 -29.25
N GLN A 61 15.78 -3.35 -27.96
CA GLN A 61 14.83 -2.95 -26.92
C GLN A 61 15.28 -1.69 -26.20
N LYS A 62 14.30 -0.99 -25.60
CA LYS A 62 14.55 0.14 -24.71
C LYS A 62 15.30 -0.34 -23.47
N ASN A 63 16.28 0.46 -23.04
CA ASN A 63 17.00 0.21 -21.80
C ASN A 63 16.02 0.00 -20.63
N LEU A 64 16.22 -1.07 -19.85
CA LEU A 64 15.25 -1.44 -18.82
C LEU A 64 15.05 -0.39 -17.73
N TYR A 65 16.10 0.36 -17.36
CA TYR A 65 15.95 1.47 -16.43
C TYR A 65 15.18 2.64 -17.06
N GLN A 66 15.42 2.93 -18.34
CA GLN A 66 14.62 3.93 -19.07
C GLN A 66 13.14 3.51 -19.19
N ALA A 67 12.86 2.22 -19.45
CA ALA A 67 11.50 1.69 -19.49
C ALA A 67 10.78 1.83 -18.13
N TYR A 68 11.49 1.61 -17.01
CA TYR A 68 10.97 1.88 -15.67
C TYR A 68 10.66 3.38 -15.46
N ARG A 69 11.54 4.28 -15.89
CA ARG A 69 11.32 5.73 -15.74
C ARG A 69 10.09 6.18 -16.53
N GLU A 70 9.96 5.75 -17.77
CA GLU A 70 8.77 6.08 -18.57
C GLU A 70 7.49 5.48 -18.00
N PHE A 71 7.54 4.27 -17.47
CA PHE A 71 6.43 3.68 -16.73
C PHE A 71 6.05 4.55 -15.52
N THR A 72 7.02 5.07 -14.80
CA THR A 72 6.81 5.98 -13.67
C THR A 72 6.18 7.29 -14.14
N ASP A 73 6.76 7.93 -15.15
CA ASP A 73 6.30 9.22 -15.69
C ASP A 73 4.87 9.14 -16.22
N LYS A 74 4.55 8.09 -16.98
CA LYS A 74 3.21 7.83 -17.52
C LYS A 74 2.15 7.67 -16.42
N ASN A 75 2.55 7.21 -15.23
CA ASN A 75 1.65 6.85 -14.14
C ASN A 75 1.86 7.68 -12.87
N VAL A 76 2.56 8.83 -12.95
CA VAL A 76 2.92 9.64 -11.78
C VAL A 76 1.70 10.02 -10.94
N GLY A 77 0.59 10.41 -11.56
CA GLY A 77 -0.64 10.74 -10.84
C GLY A 77 -1.32 9.53 -10.17
N LEU A 78 -1.12 8.31 -10.67
CA LEU A 78 -1.61 7.10 -10.02
C LEU A 78 -0.77 6.79 -8.76
N PHE A 79 0.55 6.79 -8.89
CA PHE A 79 1.44 6.50 -7.76
C PHE A 79 1.37 7.57 -6.67
N ALA A 80 1.21 8.85 -7.04
CA ALA A 80 0.98 9.92 -6.08
C ALA A 80 -0.33 9.72 -5.28
N ALA A 81 -1.39 9.22 -5.92
CA ALA A 81 -2.65 8.93 -5.22
C ALA A 81 -2.51 7.74 -4.23
N TYR A 82 -1.73 6.72 -4.57
CA TYR A 82 -1.42 5.62 -3.64
C TYR A 82 -0.57 6.10 -2.46
N GLU A 83 0.44 6.91 -2.71
CA GLU A 83 1.24 7.53 -1.65
C GLU A 83 0.37 8.38 -0.72
N SER A 84 -0.51 9.21 -1.28
CA SER A 84 -1.48 9.99 -0.49
C SER A 84 -2.41 9.11 0.36
N THR A 85 -2.82 7.95 -0.15
CA THR A 85 -3.65 6.99 0.60
C THR A 85 -2.89 6.45 1.82
N LEU A 86 -1.62 6.06 1.64
CA LEU A 86 -0.80 5.58 2.75
C LEU A 86 -0.39 6.68 3.73
N LEU A 87 -0.16 7.91 3.25
CA LEU A 87 0.04 9.06 4.13
C LEU A 87 -1.16 9.22 5.08
N GLY A 88 -2.37 9.16 4.52
CA GLY A 88 -3.61 9.20 5.31
C GLY A 88 -3.69 8.06 6.35
N TYR A 89 -3.30 6.84 5.98
CA TYR A 89 -3.20 5.71 6.91
C TYR A 89 -2.23 5.99 8.07
N PHE A 90 -0.99 6.39 7.77
CA PHE A 90 0.01 6.60 8.81
C PHE A 90 -0.35 7.77 9.72
N GLN A 91 -0.93 8.84 9.18
CA GLN A 91 -1.45 9.96 9.96
C GLN A 91 -2.59 9.52 10.90
N ARG A 92 -3.60 8.79 10.39
CA ARG A 92 -4.76 8.38 11.19
C ARG A 92 -4.41 7.33 12.26
N THR A 93 -3.34 6.57 12.07
CA THR A 93 -2.86 5.54 13.01
C THR A 93 -1.82 6.07 14.00
N GLY A 94 -1.54 7.38 13.98
CA GLY A 94 -0.71 8.04 14.98
C GLY A 94 0.79 8.03 14.70
N SER A 95 1.20 7.81 13.45
CA SER A 95 2.60 8.03 13.07
C SER A 95 3.02 9.48 13.34
N ARG A 96 4.20 9.64 13.93
CA ARG A 96 4.83 10.96 14.15
C ARG A 96 5.36 11.57 12.85
N ASP A 97 5.69 10.72 11.88
CA ASP A 97 6.23 11.09 10.59
C ASP A 97 5.76 10.09 9.53
N ALA A 98 4.64 10.39 8.89
CA ALA A 98 4.03 9.53 7.88
C ALA A 98 4.90 9.39 6.61
N GLU A 99 5.71 10.40 6.29
CA GLU A 99 6.63 10.34 5.14
C GLU A 99 7.78 9.36 5.41
N ALA A 100 8.33 9.37 6.64
CA ALA A 100 9.33 8.41 7.06
C ALA A 100 8.82 6.96 7.00
N GLU A 101 7.54 6.72 7.33
CA GLU A 101 6.93 5.39 7.21
C GLU A 101 6.85 4.92 5.76
N ILE A 102 6.45 5.79 4.83
CA ILE A 102 6.42 5.46 3.39
C ILE A 102 7.82 5.22 2.84
N ASN A 103 8.80 6.03 3.24
CA ASN A 103 10.20 5.82 2.85
C ASN A 103 10.74 4.49 3.38
N SER A 104 10.34 4.10 4.59
CA SER A 104 10.67 2.79 5.18
C SER A 104 10.04 1.64 4.39
N LEU A 105 8.78 1.76 3.96
CA LEU A 105 8.13 0.78 3.09
C LEU A 105 8.87 0.62 1.76
N ARG A 106 9.15 1.74 1.06
CA ARG A 106 9.92 1.73 -0.21
C ARG A 106 11.27 1.04 -0.03
N THR A 107 11.98 1.37 1.05
CA THR A 107 13.28 0.79 1.38
C THR A 107 13.18 -0.71 1.64
N ALA A 108 12.18 -1.15 2.41
CA ALA A 108 11.96 -2.57 2.70
C ALA A 108 11.70 -3.38 1.42
N PHE A 109 10.84 -2.88 0.52
CA PHE A 109 10.55 -3.55 -0.76
C PHE A 109 11.76 -3.56 -1.69
N ALA A 110 12.47 -2.43 -1.81
CA ALA A 110 13.68 -2.35 -2.61
C ALA A 110 14.77 -3.32 -2.09
N ASN A 111 14.94 -3.41 -0.77
CA ASN A 111 15.92 -4.30 -0.14
C ASN A 111 15.61 -5.77 -0.40
N LYS A 112 14.34 -6.18 -0.42
CA LYS A 112 13.97 -7.58 -0.71
C LYS A 112 14.50 -8.04 -2.08
N ILE A 113 14.27 -7.24 -3.13
CA ILE A 113 14.79 -7.56 -4.48
C ILE A 113 16.30 -7.32 -4.58
N SER A 114 16.84 -6.32 -3.87
CA SER A 114 18.29 -6.07 -3.87
C SER A 114 19.08 -7.23 -3.25
N LEU A 115 18.51 -7.90 -2.23
CA LEU A 115 19.10 -9.11 -1.66
C LEU A 115 19.15 -10.26 -2.67
N ASP A 116 18.12 -10.40 -3.51
CA ASP A 116 18.14 -11.39 -4.59
C ASP A 116 19.20 -11.02 -5.65
N ALA A 117 19.27 -9.75 -6.04
CA ALA A 117 20.29 -9.25 -6.97
C ALA A 117 21.72 -9.49 -6.45
N ALA A 118 21.94 -9.38 -5.14
CA ALA A 118 23.22 -9.62 -4.50
C ALA A 118 23.58 -11.11 -4.38
N LYS A 119 22.58 -12.00 -4.23
CA LYS A 119 22.80 -13.44 -4.02
C LYS A 119 22.81 -14.24 -5.32
N MET A 120 22.10 -13.77 -6.34
CA MET A 120 21.99 -14.43 -7.63
C MET A 120 23.11 -13.98 -8.57
N ARG A 121 23.46 -14.83 -9.53
CA ARG A 121 24.26 -14.37 -10.67
C ARG A 121 23.44 -13.33 -11.48
N PRO A 122 24.09 -12.27 -12.01
CA PRO A 122 23.38 -11.21 -12.74
C PRO A 122 22.49 -11.71 -13.89
N ASP A 123 22.97 -12.70 -14.66
CA ASP A 123 22.22 -13.28 -15.77
C ASP A 123 20.96 -14.02 -15.32
N LEU A 124 21.05 -14.79 -14.22
CA LEU A 124 19.91 -15.49 -13.66
C LEU A 124 18.90 -14.51 -13.04
N PHE A 125 19.38 -13.50 -12.33
CA PHE A 125 18.54 -12.45 -11.77
C PHE A 125 17.75 -11.74 -12.86
N CYS A 126 18.43 -11.27 -13.91
CA CYS A 126 17.78 -10.50 -14.96
C CYS A 126 16.87 -11.36 -15.83
N ASN A 127 17.23 -12.60 -16.15
CA ASN A 127 16.33 -13.51 -16.86
C ASN A 127 15.04 -13.78 -16.05
N HIS A 128 15.14 -13.85 -14.72
CA HIS A 128 13.99 -14.07 -13.85
C HIS A 128 13.09 -12.82 -13.73
N TYR A 129 13.69 -11.64 -13.54
CA TYR A 129 12.96 -10.43 -13.14
C TYR A 129 12.66 -9.44 -14.29
N MET A 130 13.49 -9.37 -15.34
CA MET A 130 13.30 -8.46 -16.49
C MET A 130 11.90 -8.53 -17.11
N PRO A 131 11.25 -9.70 -17.26
CA PRO A 131 9.91 -9.78 -17.84
C PRO A 131 8.87 -8.92 -17.10
N ARG A 132 9.08 -8.61 -15.81
CA ARG A 132 8.18 -7.73 -15.04
C ARG A 132 8.18 -6.31 -15.58
N ILE A 133 9.33 -5.75 -15.92
CA ILE A 133 9.45 -4.39 -16.50
C ILE A 133 8.84 -4.36 -17.90
N GLN A 134 9.14 -5.37 -18.72
CA GLN A 134 8.58 -5.47 -20.07
C GLN A 134 7.05 -5.52 -20.03
N LYS A 135 6.49 -6.33 -19.12
CA LYS A 135 5.03 -6.40 -18.91
C LYS A 135 4.47 -5.06 -18.43
N ALA A 136 5.10 -4.42 -17.43
CA ALA A 136 4.65 -3.13 -16.90
C ALA A 136 4.67 -2.01 -17.96
N SER A 137 5.65 -2.04 -18.88
CA SER A 137 5.82 -1.01 -19.92
C SER A 137 4.63 -0.87 -20.88
N VAL A 138 3.86 -1.95 -21.06
CA VAL A 138 2.68 -1.97 -21.94
C VAL A 138 1.34 -1.90 -21.19
N MET A 139 1.37 -1.84 -19.85
CA MET A 139 0.15 -1.78 -19.05
C MET A 139 -0.56 -0.42 -19.18
N GLY A 140 -1.89 -0.47 -19.21
CA GLY A 140 -2.75 0.68 -18.96
C GLY A 140 -2.97 0.90 -17.46
N ARG A 141 -3.52 2.06 -17.10
CA ARG A 141 -3.84 2.41 -15.69
C ARG A 141 -4.67 1.32 -15.00
N ASN A 142 -5.70 0.82 -15.66
CA ASN A 142 -6.59 -0.21 -15.11
C ASN A 142 -5.86 -1.54 -14.83
N ASP A 143 -4.85 -1.90 -15.64
CA ASP A 143 -4.08 -3.12 -15.44
C ASP A 143 -3.17 -3.00 -14.21
N ILE A 144 -2.59 -1.80 -14.02
CA ILE A 144 -1.77 -1.49 -12.84
C ILE A 144 -2.62 -1.55 -11.57
N GLN A 145 -3.81 -0.96 -11.59
CA GLN A 145 -4.73 -1.01 -10.44
C GLN A 145 -5.16 -2.44 -10.11
N LYS A 146 -5.49 -3.24 -11.14
CA LYS A 146 -5.80 -4.67 -10.94
C LYS A 146 -4.61 -5.44 -10.37
N TRP A 147 -3.39 -5.15 -10.85
CA TRP A 147 -2.18 -5.78 -10.34
C TRP A 147 -1.94 -5.40 -8.86
N ALA A 148 -2.06 -4.12 -8.52
CA ALA A 148 -1.94 -3.63 -7.14
C ALA A 148 -3.06 -4.20 -6.23
N ALA A 149 -4.26 -4.44 -6.75
CA ALA A 149 -5.36 -5.02 -5.98
C ALA A 149 -5.25 -6.55 -5.81
N THR A 150 -4.25 -7.20 -6.40
CA THR A 150 -4.07 -8.66 -6.31
C THR A 150 -3.07 -9.00 -5.20
N PHE A 151 -3.55 -9.59 -4.11
CA PHE A 151 -2.73 -9.99 -2.97
C PHE A 151 -2.25 -11.43 -3.10
N PHE A 152 -0.96 -11.62 -3.37
CA PHE A 152 -0.35 -12.95 -3.43
C PHE A 152 0.15 -13.36 -2.04
N PRO A 153 0.00 -14.63 -1.62
CA PRO A 153 0.56 -15.12 -0.34
C PRO A 153 2.07 -14.89 -0.20
N SER A 154 2.81 -14.86 -1.33
CA SER A 154 4.24 -14.58 -1.36
C SER A 154 4.60 -13.09 -1.18
N HIS A 155 3.61 -12.20 -1.26
CA HIS A 155 3.75 -10.75 -1.16
C HIS A 155 2.61 -10.19 -0.29
N PRO A 156 2.56 -10.55 1.01
CA PRO A 156 1.53 -10.07 1.91
C PRO A 156 1.63 -8.54 2.11
N VAL A 157 0.53 -7.94 2.54
CA VAL A 157 0.52 -6.57 3.05
C VAL A 157 1.00 -6.53 4.50
N SER A 158 1.55 -5.40 4.94
CA SER A 158 2.16 -5.24 6.26
C SER A 158 1.14 -5.19 7.39
N HIS A 159 -0.10 -4.82 7.07
CA HIS A 159 -1.21 -4.76 8.02
C HIS A 159 -2.39 -5.59 7.53
N PRO A 160 -3.14 -6.24 8.43
CA PRO A 160 -4.33 -6.99 8.05
C PRO A 160 -5.36 -6.07 7.40
N ILE A 161 -6.18 -6.61 6.50
CA ILE A 161 -7.29 -5.85 5.91
C ILE A 161 -8.48 -5.85 6.87
N CYS A 162 -9.09 -4.69 7.09
CA CYS A 162 -10.22 -4.54 7.99
C CYS A 162 -11.42 -5.38 7.51
N GLY A 163 -11.99 -6.17 8.41
CA GLY A 163 -13.19 -6.98 8.12
C GLY A 163 -12.94 -8.26 7.32
N GLN A 164 -11.67 -8.64 7.13
CA GLN A 164 -11.27 -10.00 6.73
C GLN A 164 -11.06 -10.90 7.93
#